data_AF-A0A6I9NJC4-F1
#
_entry.id   AF-A0A6I9NJC4-F1
#
_cell.length_a   1.000
_cell.length_b   1.000
_cell.length_c   1.000
_cell.angle_alpha   90.00
_cell.angle_beta   90.00
_cell.angle_gamma   90.00
#
_symmetry.space_group_name_H-M   'P 1'
#
loop_
_entity.id
_entity.type
_entity.pdbx_description
1 polymer ?
#
loop_
_entity_poly.entity_id
_entity_poly.type
_entity_poly.pdbx_seq_one_letter_code
_entity_poly.pdbx_strand_id
1 'polypeptide(L)'
;MEARANGLQSCVIVIRLLRDLCQRVPTWSPFPGWAMELLVEKAISSASAPLSPGDALRRVFECISSGILLPGGPGLADPCEKRTVDTLTTMGEQQREDITSSAQFALRLLAFRQVYKVLGMDPLPQVNPRFNVRNSRKRRHDNSEGTDSFEGEGKKDKKDYDSL
;
A
#
# COMPACT_ATOMS: atom_id res chain seq x y z
N MET A 1 2.94 7.19 22.96
CA MET A 1 3.91 6.07 22.85
C MET A 1 3.31 5.08 21.87
N GLU A 2 3.41 5.37 20.57
CA GLU A 2 2.70 4.62 19.52
C GLU A 2 3.62 4.52 18.32
N ALA A 3 4.47 3.48 18.26
CA ALA A 3 5.43 3.32 17.17
C ALA A 3 6.05 1.92 17.02
N ARG A 4 5.47 0.84 17.58
CA ARG A 4 6.05 -0.52 17.43
C ARG A 4 5.11 -1.57 16.84
N ALA A 5 3.79 -1.42 16.99
CA ALA A 5 2.84 -2.43 16.53
C ALA A 5 2.75 -2.54 14.99
N ASN A 6 2.77 -1.41 14.27
CA ASN A 6 2.56 -1.39 12.82
C ASN A 6 3.70 -2.09 12.04
N GLY A 7 4.95 -1.95 12.50
CA GLY A 7 6.10 -2.61 11.86
C GLY A 7 6.02 -4.14 11.92
N LEU A 8 5.63 -4.68 13.09
CA LEU A 8 5.39 -6.10 13.29
C LEU A 8 4.22 -6.61 12.44
N GLN A 9 3.13 -5.85 12.34
CA GLN A 9 1.95 -6.26 11.57
C GLN A 9 2.24 -6.32 10.06
N SER A 10 2.94 -5.32 9.52
CA SER A 10 3.37 -5.32 8.11
C SER A 10 4.35 -6.45 7.82
N CYS A 11 5.29 -6.75 8.74
CA CYS A 11 6.21 -7.88 8.62
C CYS A 11 5.47 -9.22 8.46
N VAL A 12 4.52 -9.51 9.35
CA VAL A 12 3.75 -10.77 9.31
C VAL A 12 2.93 -10.90 8.02
N ILE A 13 2.32 -9.81 7.54
CA ILE A 13 1.57 -9.83 6.29
C ILE A 13 2.50 -10.12 5.11
N VAL A 14 3.65 -9.44 5.03
CA VAL A 14 4.61 -9.64 3.93
C VAL A 14 5.20 -11.05 3.94
N ILE A 15 5.51 -11.61 5.11
CA ILE A 15 5.96 -13.01 5.23
C ILE A 15 4.91 -13.96 4.67
N ARG A 16 3.62 -13.78 5.00
CA ARG A 16 2.53 -14.62 4.46
C ARG A 16 2.45 -14.52 2.94
N LEU A 17 2.56 -13.31 2.39
CA LEU A 17 2.54 -13.09 0.93
C LEU A 17 3.72 -13.76 0.24
N LEU A 18 4.93 -13.67 0.80
CA LEU A 18 6.10 -14.31 0.19
C LEU A 18 6.07 -15.83 0.33
N ARG A 19 5.54 -16.38 1.45
CA ARG A 19 5.30 -17.82 1.57
C ARG A 19 4.33 -18.33 0.52
N ASP A 20 3.23 -17.61 0.29
CA ASP A 20 2.29 -17.90 -0.80
C ASP A 20 2.96 -17.80 -2.18
N LEU A 21 3.81 -16.78 -2.40
CA LEU A 21 4.59 -16.66 -3.64
C LEU A 21 5.51 -17.87 -3.86
N CYS A 22 6.18 -18.36 -2.82
CA CYS A 22 7.03 -19.55 -2.87
C CYS A 22 6.24 -20.83 -3.23
N GLN A 23 4.96 -20.90 -2.88
CA GLN A 23 4.08 -22.01 -3.25
C GLN A 23 3.58 -21.91 -4.70
N ARG A 24 3.24 -20.70 -5.14
CA ARG A 24 2.66 -20.48 -6.49
C ARG A 24 3.69 -20.40 -7.60
N VAL A 25 4.90 -19.91 -7.32
CA VAL A 25 5.92 -19.63 -8.32
C VAL A 25 7.14 -20.51 -8.06
N PRO A 26 7.38 -21.56 -8.88
CA PRO A 26 8.46 -22.52 -8.67
C PRO A 26 9.84 -21.89 -8.51
N THR A 27 10.11 -20.77 -9.18
CA THR A 27 11.36 -19.99 -9.05
C THR A 27 11.65 -19.60 -7.59
N TRP A 28 10.62 -19.34 -6.79
CA TRP A 28 10.75 -18.91 -5.39
C TRP A 28 10.76 -20.08 -4.40
N SER A 29 10.40 -21.29 -4.84
CA SER A 29 10.35 -22.49 -3.98
C SER A 29 11.65 -22.81 -3.23
N PRO A 30 12.86 -22.53 -3.77
CA PRO A 30 14.11 -22.80 -3.04
C PRO A 30 14.41 -21.81 -1.92
N PHE A 31 13.65 -20.70 -1.80
CA PHE A 31 13.90 -19.66 -0.81
C PHE A 31 13.67 -20.22 0.61
N PRO A 32 14.71 -20.32 1.46
CA PRO A 32 14.56 -20.84 2.82
C PRO A 32 13.63 -19.97 3.65
N GLY A 33 12.66 -20.58 4.33
CA GLY A 33 11.67 -19.87 5.14
C GLY A 33 12.30 -18.94 6.19
N TRP A 34 13.35 -19.42 6.87
CA TRP A 34 14.10 -18.64 7.85
C TRP A 34 14.80 -17.42 7.23
N ALA A 35 15.54 -17.62 6.13
CA ALA A 35 16.23 -16.54 5.44
C ALA A 35 15.25 -15.47 4.93
N MET A 36 14.07 -15.89 4.48
CA MET A 36 13.00 -15.00 4.05
C MET A 36 12.46 -14.17 5.23
N GLU A 37 12.16 -14.78 6.38
CA GLU A 37 11.72 -14.04 7.58
C GLU A 37 12.73 -13.00 8.02
N LEU A 38 14.02 -13.39 8.06
CA LEU A 38 15.11 -12.50 8.42
C LEU A 38 15.26 -11.34 7.44
N LEU A 39 15.12 -11.62 6.14
CA LEU A 39 15.12 -10.59 5.09
C LEU A 39 13.98 -9.59 5.30
N VAL A 40 12.75 -10.08 5.51
CA VAL A 40 11.58 -9.20 5.70
C VAL A 40 11.76 -8.32 6.93
N GLU A 41 12.21 -8.90 8.04
CA GLU A 41 12.52 -8.17 9.26
C GLU A 41 13.56 -7.06 9.01
N LYS A 42 14.73 -7.41 8.48
CA LYS A 42 15.81 -6.43 8.21
C LYS A 42 15.36 -5.34 7.23
N ALA A 43 14.64 -5.72 6.18
CA ALA A 43 14.14 -4.76 5.19
C ALA A 43 13.18 -3.76 5.84
N ILE A 44 12.22 -4.21 6.65
CA ILE A 44 11.23 -3.32 7.27
C ILE A 44 11.83 -2.54 8.45
N SER A 45 12.61 -3.18 9.31
CA SER A 45 13.24 -2.55 10.47
C SER A 45 14.27 -1.48 10.10
N SER A 46 14.85 -1.55 8.90
CA SER A 46 15.74 -0.49 8.38
C SER A 46 15.02 0.77 7.89
N ALA A 47 13.68 0.80 7.87
CA ALA A 47 12.92 1.97 7.46
C ALA A 47 12.90 3.04 8.56
N SER A 48 12.96 4.31 8.18
CA SER A 48 12.93 5.45 9.10
C SER A 48 11.56 5.70 9.74
N ALA A 49 10.50 5.10 9.18
CA ALA A 49 9.12 5.24 9.64
C ALA A 49 8.34 3.93 9.45
N PRO A 50 7.23 3.72 10.19
CA PRO A 50 6.36 2.57 10.00
C PRO A 50 5.83 2.51 8.56
N LEU A 51 5.88 1.32 7.95
CA LEU A 51 5.44 1.10 6.57
C LEU A 51 4.05 0.48 6.53
N SER A 52 3.25 0.89 5.53
CA SER A 52 2.05 0.15 5.14
C SER A 52 2.45 -1.25 4.61
N PRO A 53 1.56 -2.25 4.61
CA PRO A 53 1.88 -3.57 4.06
C PRO A 53 2.32 -3.52 2.59
N GLY A 54 1.75 -2.61 1.79
CA GLY A 54 2.13 -2.43 0.38
C GLY A 54 3.54 -1.84 0.22
N ASP A 55 3.88 -0.83 1.02
CA ASP A 55 5.22 -0.23 1.00
C ASP A 55 6.27 -1.18 1.58
N ALA A 56 5.90 -1.94 2.62
CA ALA A 56 6.75 -3.00 3.18
C ALA A 56 7.06 -4.08 2.14
N LEU A 57 6.04 -4.57 1.42
CA LEU A 57 6.22 -5.53 0.34
C LEU A 57 7.14 -4.98 -0.75
N ARG A 58 6.90 -3.74 -1.18
CA ARG A 58 7.73 -3.05 -2.17
C ARG A 58 9.19 -2.99 -1.73
N ARG A 59 9.43 -2.58 -0.49
CA ARG A 59 10.78 -2.47 0.09
C ARG A 59 11.50 -3.82 0.14
N VAL A 60 10.80 -4.89 0.48
CA VAL A 60 11.39 -6.24 0.44
C VAL A 60 11.80 -6.63 -0.98
N PHE A 61 10.94 -6.38 -1.98
CA PHE A 61 11.31 -6.61 -3.38
C PHE A 61 12.48 -5.72 -3.83
N GLU A 62 12.58 -4.48 -3.36
CA GLU A 62 13.74 -3.60 -3.60
C GLU A 62 15.03 -4.20 -3.04
N CYS A 63 15.01 -4.70 -1.80
CA CYS A 63 16.16 -5.37 -1.19
C CYS A 63 16.60 -6.63 -1.95
N ILE A 64 15.66 -7.45 -2.41
CA ILE A 64 16.00 -8.65 -3.21
C ILE A 64 16.55 -8.21 -4.57
N SER A 65 15.89 -7.25 -5.22
CA SER A 65 16.26 -6.73 -6.54
C SER A 65 17.64 -6.10 -6.58
N SER A 66 18.11 -5.54 -5.45
CA SER A 66 19.45 -4.98 -5.33
C SER A 66 20.56 -6.03 -5.25
N GLY A 67 20.22 -7.32 -5.28
CA GLY A 67 21.17 -8.43 -5.31
C GLY A 67 21.66 -8.88 -3.94
N ILE A 68 20.90 -8.66 -2.86
CA ILE A 68 21.28 -9.13 -1.51
C ILE A 68 21.49 -10.66 -1.43
N LEU A 69 20.84 -11.42 -2.31
CA LEU A 69 20.95 -12.87 -2.40
C LEU A 69 22.18 -13.35 -3.19
N LEU A 70 22.79 -12.46 -4.00
CA LEU A 70 23.86 -12.82 -4.91
C LEU A 70 25.20 -13.01 -4.16
N PRO A 71 26.09 -13.89 -4.66
CA PRO A 71 27.43 -14.01 -4.12
C PRO A 71 28.18 -12.67 -4.21
N GLY A 72 28.94 -12.34 -3.16
CA GLY A 72 29.64 -11.05 -3.04
C GLY A 72 28.76 -9.87 -2.60
N GLY A 73 27.45 -10.07 -2.46
CA GLY A 73 26.55 -9.12 -1.80
C GLY A 73 26.70 -9.14 -0.27
N PRO A 74 26.03 -8.23 0.46
CA PRO A 74 26.09 -8.20 1.93
C PRO A 74 25.52 -9.46 2.61
N GLY A 75 24.72 -10.26 1.88
CA GLY A 75 24.17 -11.54 2.34
C GLY A 75 23.15 -11.43 3.49
N LEU A 76 22.74 -12.59 3.99
CA LEU A 76 21.84 -12.71 5.15
C LEU A 76 22.52 -13.55 6.24
N ALA A 77 23.25 -12.87 7.12
CA ALA A 77 23.88 -13.49 8.28
C ALA A 77 22.87 -13.81 9.38
N ASP A 78 22.91 -15.03 9.90
CA ASP A 78 22.06 -15.47 11.01
C ASP A 78 22.44 -14.76 12.32
N PRO A 79 21.53 -13.98 12.95
CA PRO A 79 21.81 -13.31 14.23
C PRO A 79 21.88 -14.27 15.42
N CYS A 80 21.40 -15.51 15.29
CA CYS A 80 21.40 -16.52 16.34
C CYS A 80 22.71 -17.33 16.40
N GLU A 81 23.54 -17.24 15.36
CA GLU A 81 24.81 -17.96 15.27
C GLU A 81 25.99 -17.09 15.70
N LYS A 82 26.90 -17.65 16.51
CA LYS A 82 28.13 -16.94 16.92
C LYS A 82 29.12 -16.74 15.78
N ARG A 83 29.05 -17.58 14.74
CA ARG A 83 29.82 -17.47 13.51
C ARG A 83 28.92 -16.90 12.43
N THR A 84 29.46 -16.10 11.51
CA THR A 84 28.71 -15.57 10.38
C THR A 84 28.34 -16.71 9.42
N VAL A 85 27.17 -17.31 9.64
CA VAL A 85 26.59 -18.33 8.77
C VAL A 85 25.64 -17.65 7.79
N ASP A 86 25.88 -17.86 6.49
CA ASP A 86 24.94 -17.41 5.45
C ASP A 86 23.69 -18.28 5.51
N THR A 87 22.54 -17.68 5.79
CA THR A 87 21.24 -18.39 5.85
C THR A 87 20.77 -18.89 4.48
N LEU A 88 21.41 -18.46 3.39
CA LEU A 88 21.08 -18.83 2.02
C LEU A 88 21.89 -20.04 1.50
N THR A 89 22.69 -20.72 2.34
CA THR A 89 23.61 -21.81 1.91
C THR A 89 22.93 -22.96 1.18
N THR A 90 21.63 -23.18 1.38
CA THR A 90 20.86 -24.21 0.68
C THR A 90 20.47 -23.82 -0.74
N MET A 91 20.62 -22.55 -1.12
CA MET A 91 20.34 -22.05 -2.46
C MET A 91 21.61 -22.03 -3.31
N GLY A 92 21.53 -22.65 -4.49
CA GLY A 92 22.56 -22.51 -5.53
C GLY A 92 22.62 -21.12 -6.13
N GLU A 93 23.74 -20.80 -6.79
CA GLU A 93 23.97 -19.48 -7.42
C GLU A 93 22.89 -19.14 -8.45
N GLN A 94 22.55 -20.08 -9.34
CA GLN A 94 21.50 -19.88 -10.34
C GLN A 94 20.14 -19.58 -9.69
N GLN A 95 19.79 -20.26 -8.60
CA GLN A 95 18.52 -20.01 -7.90
C GLN A 95 18.48 -18.61 -7.30
N ARG A 96 19.61 -18.11 -6.78
CA ARG A 96 19.73 -16.75 -6.25
C ARG A 96 19.57 -15.71 -7.36
N GLU A 97 20.16 -15.96 -8.53
CA GLU A 97 20.01 -15.10 -9.71
C GLU A 97 18.57 -15.08 -10.23
N ASP A 98 17.95 -16.25 -10.35
CA ASP A 98 16.57 -16.38 -10.84
C ASP A 98 15.58 -15.67 -9.92
N ILE A 99 15.72 -15.81 -8.60
CA ILE A 99 14.90 -15.08 -7.61
C ILE A 99 15.17 -13.58 -7.70
N THR A 100 16.44 -13.16 -7.82
CA THR A 100 16.80 -11.74 -7.96
C THR A 100 16.16 -11.13 -9.21
N SER A 101 16.26 -11.81 -10.36
CA SER A 101 15.63 -11.40 -11.62
C SER A 101 14.10 -11.36 -11.52
N SER A 102 13.50 -12.39 -10.91
CA SER A 102 12.05 -12.45 -10.65
C SER A 102 11.58 -11.30 -9.76
N ALA A 103 12.34 -10.97 -8.70
CA ALA A 103 12.06 -9.84 -7.81
C ALA A 103 12.14 -8.50 -8.54
N GLN A 104 13.13 -8.30 -9.42
CA GLN A 104 13.23 -7.10 -10.24
C GLN A 104 12.02 -6.94 -11.15
N PHE A 105 11.52 -8.03 -11.74
CA PHE A 105 10.30 -7.99 -12.53
C PHE A 105 9.08 -7.67 -11.68
N ALA A 106 8.91 -8.33 -10.53
CA ALA A 106 7.84 -8.05 -9.57
C ALA A 106 7.84 -6.58 -9.11
N LEU A 107 9.01 -6.02 -8.81
CA LEU A 107 9.15 -4.63 -8.41
C LEU A 107 8.67 -3.65 -9.49
N ARG A 108 8.96 -3.93 -10.77
CA ARG A 108 8.41 -3.15 -11.89
C ARG A 108 6.89 -3.25 -11.95
N LEU A 109 6.32 -4.44 -11.75
CA LEU A 109 4.86 -4.61 -11.66
C LEU A 109 4.26 -3.78 -10.53
N LEU A 110 4.89 -3.74 -9.34
CA LEU A 110 4.46 -2.89 -8.24
C LEU A 110 4.47 -1.40 -8.63
N ALA A 111 5.56 -0.93 -9.27
CA ALA A 111 5.69 0.46 -9.71
C ALA A 111 4.59 0.88 -10.70
N PHE A 112 4.18 -0.04 -11.58
CA PHE A 112 3.10 0.18 -12.55
C PHE A 112 1.70 -0.22 -12.04
N ARG A 113 1.52 -0.35 -10.71
CA ARG A 113 0.23 -0.70 -10.06
C ARG A 113 -0.36 -2.05 -10.51
N GLN A 114 0.49 -2.98 -10.93
CA GLN A 114 0.14 -4.34 -11.35
C GLN A 114 0.40 -5.40 -10.27
N VAL A 115 0.30 -5.02 -9.00
CA VAL A 115 0.56 -5.92 -7.85
C VAL A 115 -0.33 -7.17 -7.85
N TYR A 116 -1.55 -7.08 -8.42
CA TYR A 116 -2.45 -8.22 -8.57
C TYR A 116 -1.81 -9.41 -9.31
N LYS A 117 -0.91 -9.14 -10.28
CA LYS A 117 -0.16 -10.19 -10.99
C LYS A 117 0.84 -10.90 -10.07
N VAL A 118 1.52 -10.15 -9.20
CA VAL A 118 2.46 -10.72 -8.21
C VAL A 118 1.71 -11.56 -7.19
N LEU A 119 0.53 -11.09 -6.77
CA LEU A 119 -0.37 -11.78 -5.86
C LEU A 119 -1.11 -12.97 -6.50
N GLY A 120 -1.00 -13.17 -7.82
CA GLY A 120 -1.68 -14.27 -8.51
C GLY A 120 -3.21 -14.16 -8.45
N MET A 121 -3.74 -12.94 -8.46
CA MET A 121 -5.17 -12.65 -8.36
C MET A 121 -5.65 -11.75 -9.49
N ASP A 122 -6.96 -11.69 -9.68
CA ASP A 122 -7.59 -10.72 -10.57
C ASP A 122 -7.45 -9.29 -10.02
N PRO A 123 -7.37 -8.28 -10.90
CA PRO A 123 -7.34 -6.90 -10.47
C PRO A 123 -8.62 -6.56 -9.70
N LEU A 124 -8.46 -5.94 -8.53
CA LEU A 124 -9.61 -5.45 -7.77
C LEU A 124 -10.38 -4.41 -8.60
N PRO A 125 -11.72 -4.34 -8.45
CA PRO A 125 -12.54 -3.33 -9.11
C PRO A 125 -11.98 -1.93 -8.84
N GLN A 126 -11.66 -1.20 -9.90
CA GLN A 126 -11.13 0.16 -9.78
C GLN A 126 -12.21 1.07 -9.23
N VAL A 127 -12.13 1.42 -7.95
CA VAL A 127 -12.91 2.52 -7.37
C VAL A 127 -12.37 3.83 -7.93
N ASN A 128 -12.87 4.23 -9.11
CA ASN A 128 -12.49 5.47 -9.78
C ASN A 128 -12.67 6.66 -8.82
N PRO A 129 -11.58 7.35 -8.40
CA PRO A 129 -11.69 8.52 -7.53
C PRO A 129 -12.43 9.69 -8.21
N ARG A 130 -12.51 9.66 -9.55
CA ARG A 130 -13.13 10.70 -10.37
C ARG A 130 -14.65 10.85 -10.16
N PHE A 131 -15.31 9.88 -9.53
CA PHE A 131 -16.76 9.94 -9.33
C PHE A 131 -17.23 10.28 -7.90
N ASN A 132 -16.32 10.45 -6.93
CA ASN A 132 -16.72 10.72 -5.54
C ASN A 132 -16.85 12.22 -5.16
N VAL A 133 -16.83 13.13 -6.14
CA VAL A 133 -16.92 14.59 -5.88
C VAL A 133 -18.38 15.10 -5.78
N ARG A 134 -19.42 14.25 -5.91
CA ARG A 134 -20.81 14.72 -6.02
C ARG A 134 -21.79 14.36 -4.92
N ASN A 135 -21.36 13.91 -3.74
CA ASN A 135 -22.29 13.69 -2.62
C ASN A 135 -22.07 14.56 -1.37
N SER A 136 -21.42 15.72 -1.50
CA SER A 136 -21.30 16.71 -0.40
C SER A 136 -22.06 18.02 -0.66
N ARG A 137 -23.24 17.97 -1.31
CA ARG A 137 -24.19 19.09 -1.30
C ARG A 137 -25.57 18.62 -0.86
N LYS A 138 -25.69 18.30 0.42
CA LYS A 138 -26.97 18.45 1.12
C LYS A 138 -26.71 19.35 2.31
N ARG A 139 -26.64 20.67 2.05
CA ARG A 139 -26.91 21.67 3.11
C ARG A 139 -28.31 21.33 3.61
N ARG A 140 -28.42 20.94 4.88
CA ARG A 140 -29.71 20.84 5.57
C ARG A 140 -30.37 22.20 5.44
N HIS A 141 -31.47 22.25 4.67
CA HIS A 141 -32.43 23.32 4.77
C HIS A 141 -33.14 23.07 6.10
N ASP A 142 -32.81 23.88 7.10
CA ASP A 142 -33.49 23.88 8.39
C ASP A 142 -34.78 24.65 8.21
N ASN A 143 -35.91 23.97 8.41
CA ASN A 143 -37.24 24.56 8.41
C ASN A 143 -37.79 24.39 9.82
N SER A 144 -37.58 25.40 10.67
CA SER A 144 -38.30 25.55 11.93
C SER A 144 -39.15 26.81 11.89
N GLU A 145 -40.44 26.61 12.14
CA GLU A 145 -41.52 27.59 12.14
C GLU A 145 -41.40 28.64 13.26
N GLY A 146 -42.00 29.81 12.99
CA GLY A 146 -42.79 30.56 13.99
C GLY A 146 -42.10 31.71 14.72
N THR A 147 -42.47 32.95 14.38
CA THR A 147 -43.12 33.93 15.29
C THR A 147 -43.43 35.26 14.56
N ASP A 148 -44.73 35.46 14.33
CA ASP A 148 -45.57 36.62 14.65
C ASP A 148 -45.16 38.11 14.41
N SER A 149 -46.15 38.84 13.86
CA SER A 149 -46.58 40.22 14.17
C SER A 149 -45.98 41.48 13.47
N PHE A 150 -46.86 42.05 12.63
CA PHE A 150 -47.43 43.42 12.67
C PHE A 150 -47.06 44.51 11.63
N GLU A 151 -48.09 45.33 11.40
CA GLU A 151 -48.51 46.23 10.31
C GLU A 151 -47.64 47.45 9.96
N GLY A 152 -47.90 48.04 8.77
CA GLY A 152 -47.55 49.43 8.46
C GLY A 152 -47.89 49.89 7.03
N GLU A 153 -48.99 50.65 6.89
CA GLU A 153 -49.54 51.31 5.68
C GLU A 153 -48.62 52.29 4.93
N GLY A 154 -48.91 52.57 3.64
CA GLY A 154 -48.40 53.77 2.95
C GLY A 154 -48.68 53.97 1.44
N LYS A 155 -49.93 54.36 1.11
CA LYS A 155 -50.43 55.29 0.05
C LYS A 155 -49.87 55.37 -1.41
N LYS A 156 -50.85 55.35 -2.36
CA LYS A 156 -51.11 56.16 -3.60
C LYS A 156 -49.89 56.66 -4.43
N ASP A 157 -49.88 56.52 -5.76
CA ASP A 157 -50.75 57.28 -6.67
C ASP A 157 -51.07 56.58 -8.00
N LYS A 158 -52.30 56.82 -8.47
CA LYS A 158 -52.80 56.55 -9.82
C LYS A 158 -52.92 57.88 -10.55
N LYS A 159 -52.33 58.00 -11.74
CA LYS A 159 -52.62 59.10 -12.67
C LYS A 159 -52.81 58.51 -14.07
N ASP A 160 -54.08 58.48 -14.50
CA ASP A 160 -54.50 58.19 -15.87
C ASP A 160 -54.34 59.46 -16.75
N TYR A 161 -54.34 59.21 -18.06
CA TYR A 161 -54.61 60.12 -19.20
C TYR A 161 -53.46 61.02 -19.69
N ASP A 162 -52.98 60.77 -20.92
CA ASP A 162 -53.62 61.38 -22.11
C ASP A 162 -53.25 60.62 -23.41
N SER A 163 -54.22 60.50 -24.29
CA SER A 163 -54.06 60.04 -25.68
C SER A 163 -54.07 61.25 -26.60
N LEU A 164 -53.05 61.38 -27.45
CA LEU A 164 -53.13 62.09 -28.72
C LEU A 164 -52.12 61.49 -29.72
#